data_AF-H0Z2J2-F1
#
_entry.id   AF-H0Z2J2-F1
#
_cell.length_a   1.000
_cell.length_b   1.000
_cell.length_c   1.000
_cell.angle_alpha   90.00
_cell.angle_beta   90.00
_cell.angle_gamma   90.00
#
_symmetry.space_group_name_H-M   'P 1'
#
loop_
_entity.id
_entity.type
_entity.pdbx_description
1 polymer ?
#
loop_
_entity_poly.entity_id
_entity_poly.type
_entity_poly.pdbx_seq_one_letter_code
_entity_poly.pdbx_strand_id
1 'polypeptide(L)'
;MSLSSGDLLWESGIWKREYPGPWQGCSGTSLASQSDTRRSVPLPAGRGPGAPHPDPRWARAGLEPAASGATSPLLHRPLAAAARARGDDVSGAPPVPPPVPGMAQLGAIAALALGVAAAALLSAVHKIDEGHIGVYYRGGALLTSTSGPGFHLMLPFITSYKSVQTTLQTDEVKNVPCGTSGGVMIYFDRIEVVNFLIQSAVYDIVKNYTADYDKALIFNKIHHELNQFCSVHTLQEVYIELFDQIDENLKLALQQDLTTMAPGLIIQAVRVTKPNIPETIRRNYELMESEKTKLLIAAQKQKVVEKEAETERKKALIEAEKIAQVAEITYGQKVMEKETEKRISEIEDAAFLAREKARADAECYTAMKVAEANKLKLTPEYLQLMKYKAIAANSKIYFGKDIPNMFMDSAGSQTKSAEGLAEGIQEEDGAGASEDTKLLHNIN
;
A
#
# COMPACT_ATOMS: atom_id res chain seq x y z
N MET A 1 -60.31 0.08 -8.29
CA MET A 1 -59.39 -0.85 -7.59
C MET A 1 -58.10 -0.07 -7.40
N SER A 2 -57.86 0.63 -6.30
CA SER A 2 -57.89 0.28 -4.87
C SER A 2 -56.46 0.48 -4.36
N LEU A 3 -56.29 1.43 -3.44
CA LEU A 3 -55.40 1.38 -2.27
C LEU A 3 -53.88 1.20 -2.51
N SER A 4 -52.98 1.85 -1.78
CA SER A 4 -53.09 2.89 -0.78
C SER A 4 -51.71 3.50 -0.56
N SER A 5 -51.71 4.74 -0.10
CA SER A 5 -50.73 5.25 0.85
C SER A 5 -50.62 4.30 2.06
N GLY A 6 -49.42 4.13 2.62
CA GLY A 6 -49.22 3.31 3.81
C GLY A 6 -47.77 3.26 4.26
N ASP A 7 -47.40 4.30 4.99
CA ASP A 7 -46.63 4.24 6.24
C ASP A 7 -45.20 3.67 6.22
N LEU A 8 -44.26 4.62 6.25
CA LEU A 8 -42.97 4.48 6.91
C LEU A 8 -43.19 4.24 8.40
N LEU A 9 -42.88 3.05 8.89
CA LEU A 9 -42.69 2.78 10.31
C LEU A 9 -41.19 2.67 10.62
N TRP A 10 -40.77 3.62 11.45
CA TRP A 10 -39.47 3.74 12.07
C TRP A 10 -39.44 2.86 13.32
N GLU A 11 -38.70 1.75 13.29
CA GLU A 11 -38.26 1.08 14.52
C GLU A 11 -36.83 0.52 14.36
N SER A 12 -35.98 0.90 15.32
CA SER A 12 -34.67 0.30 15.64
C SER A 12 -33.66 0.22 14.49
N GLY A 13 -32.85 1.27 14.35
CA GLY A 13 -31.75 1.35 13.39
C GLY A 13 -30.81 0.15 13.45
N ILE A 14 -30.67 -0.51 12.30
CA ILE A 14 -29.49 -1.21 11.76
C ILE A 14 -29.86 -1.58 10.30
N TRP A 15 -29.03 -1.20 9.33
CA TRP A 15 -29.16 -1.69 7.96
C TRP A 15 -28.71 -3.15 7.90
N LYS A 16 -29.62 -4.10 7.68
CA LYS A 16 -29.30 -5.48 7.27
C LYS A 16 -29.65 -5.66 5.80
N ARG A 17 -28.67 -6.07 4.99
CA ARG A 17 -28.84 -6.43 3.59
C ARG A 17 -29.11 -7.94 3.53
N GLU A 18 -30.34 -8.34 3.23
CA GLU A 18 -30.69 -9.73 2.94
C GLU A 18 -30.34 -10.06 1.48
N TYR A 19 -29.55 -11.12 1.28
CA TYR A 19 -29.51 -11.87 0.03
C TYR A 19 -29.80 -13.34 0.34
N PRO A 20 -30.58 -14.04 -0.49
CA PRO A 20 -30.96 -15.43 -0.25
C PRO A 20 -29.81 -16.38 -0.62
N GLY A 21 -29.52 -17.36 0.25
CA GLY A 21 -28.64 -18.49 -0.06
C GLY A 21 -29.27 -19.47 -1.06
N PRO A 22 -28.49 -20.44 -1.60
CA PRO A 22 -28.60 -21.78 -1.04
C PRO A 22 -27.31 -22.66 -1.01
N TRP A 23 -27.15 -23.35 0.14
CA TRP A 23 -26.80 -24.78 0.33
C TRP A 23 -25.36 -25.34 0.29
N GLN A 24 -25.13 -26.19 1.32
CA GLN A 24 -24.26 -27.38 1.48
C GLN A 24 -22.80 -27.24 1.95
N GLY A 25 -22.49 -27.98 3.03
CA GLY A 25 -21.19 -28.64 3.18
C GLY A 25 -20.53 -28.61 4.56
N CYS A 26 -21.04 -29.42 5.49
CA CYS A 26 -20.34 -30.18 6.54
C CYS A 26 -19.12 -29.63 7.31
N SER A 27 -19.23 -29.74 8.65
CA SER A 27 -18.20 -30.14 9.64
C SER A 27 -16.91 -29.31 9.68
N GLY A 28 -16.51 -28.68 10.77
CA GLY A 28 -16.67 -29.02 12.17
C GLY A 28 -15.38 -28.61 12.88
N THR A 29 -15.48 -28.32 14.18
CA THR A 29 -14.39 -28.08 15.14
C THR A 29 -13.49 -26.85 14.90
N SER A 30 -13.07 -26.06 15.88
CA SER A 30 -13.45 -25.75 17.26
C SER A 30 -12.25 -24.98 17.80
N LEU A 31 -12.50 -23.93 18.60
CA LEU A 31 -11.52 -23.29 19.48
C LEU A 31 -10.37 -22.54 18.78
N ALA A 32 -9.89 -21.40 19.23
CA ALA A 32 -10.33 -20.40 20.18
C ALA A 32 -9.29 -19.27 20.03
N SER A 33 -9.71 -18.03 20.30
CA SER A 33 -9.03 -17.10 21.22
C SER A 33 -7.50 -16.89 21.06
N GLN A 34 -6.93 -15.70 20.96
CA GLN A 34 -7.38 -14.34 21.25
C GLN A 34 -6.22 -13.39 20.88
N SER A 35 -6.59 -12.17 20.48
CA SER A 35 -6.00 -10.85 20.79
C SER A 35 -4.52 -10.75 21.20
N ASP A 36 -3.71 -9.99 20.45
CA ASP A 36 -3.48 -8.53 20.63
C ASP A 36 -2.42 -8.29 21.75
N THR A 37 -1.24 -7.70 21.55
CA THR A 37 -1.02 -6.27 21.31
C THR A 37 0.49 -5.95 21.23
N ARG A 38 0.86 -5.01 20.34
CA ARG A 38 1.84 -3.91 20.46
C ARG A 38 3.12 -4.06 21.32
N ARG A 39 4.29 -3.83 20.71
CA ARG A 39 5.16 -2.66 21.01
C ARG A 39 6.32 -2.47 20.01
N SER A 40 6.70 -1.21 19.94
CA SER A 40 7.61 -0.43 19.10
C SER A 40 9.13 -0.58 19.35
N VAL A 41 9.93 -0.60 18.25
CA VAL A 41 11.18 0.18 17.91
C VAL A 41 12.42 -0.01 18.85
N PRO A 42 13.73 -0.04 18.42
CA PRO A 42 14.41 0.78 17.39
C PRO A 42 15.50 0.12 16.48
N LEU A 43 15.94 0.93 15.50
CA LEU A 43 17.16 0.88 14.66
C LEU A 43 18.47 0.69 15.44
N PRO A 44 19.58 0.39 14.71
CA PRO A 44 20.75 1.25 14.83
C PRO A 44 21.37 1.69 13.50
N ALA A 45 22.11 2.80 13.60
CA ALA A 45 22.77 3.56 12.54
C ALA A 45 24.19 3.07 12.21
N GLY A 46 24.58 3.28 10.94
CA GLY A 46 25.78 4.01 10.52
C GLY A 46 27.17 3.42 10.76
N ARG A 47 27.89 3.14 9.66
CA ARG A 47 29.35 3.37 9.49
C ARG A 47 29.69 3.39 7.98
N GLY A 48 30.27 4.50 7.49
CA GLY A 48 31.08 4.50 6.25
C GLY A 48 32.45 3.83 6.49
N PRO A 49 33.38 3.75 5.51
CA PRO A 49 33.88 4.93 4.78
C PRO A 49 34.34 4.70 3.30
N GLY A 50 34.61 5.82 2.61
CA GLY A 50 35.80 6.09 1.78
C GLY A 50 36.26 5.11 0.68
N ALA A 51 36.16 5.56 -0.58
CA ALA A 51 37.04 5.15 -1.69
C ALA A 51 38.46 5.75 -1.50
N PRO A 52 39.52 5.24 -2.16
CA PRO A 52 39.74 5.49 -3.60
C PRO A 52 40.40 4.35 -4.42
N HIS A 53 40.32 4.51 -5.74
CA HIS A 53 41.07 3.82 -6.81
C HIS A 53 42.60 3.84 -6.59
N PRO A 54 43.37 2.93 -7.24
CA PRO A 54 44.00 3.32 -8.51
C PRO A 54 44.20 2.18 -9.55
N ASP A 55 43.88 2.47 -10.81
CA ASP A 55 44.74 2.13 -11.97
C ASP A 55 45.73 3.33 -12.17
N PRO A 56 46.75 3.38 -13.08
CA PRO A 56 47.03 2.54 -14.27
C PRO A 56 48.54 2.33 -14.67
N ARG A 57 48.80 1.49 -15.69
CA ARG A 57 49.85 1.58 -16.77
C ARG A 57 51.35 1.59 -16.32
N TRP A 58 52.41 1.22 -17.05
CA TRP A 58 52.87 1.06 -18.45
C TRP A 58 54.24 0.28 -18.34
N ALA A 59 54.73 -0.58 -19.24
CA ALA A 59 55.36 -0.24 -20.53
C ALA A 59 55.93 -1.50 -21.25
N ARG A 60 55.74 -1.54 -22.59
CA ARG A 60 56.68 -1.86 -23.73
C ARG A 60 57.86 -2.82 -23.49
N ALA A 61 58.34 -3.66 -24.41
CA ALA A 61 58.18 -4.03 -25.83
C ALA A 61 59.02 -5.33 -25.98
N GLY A 62 59.00 -6.21 -26.99
CA GLY A 62 58.44 -6.33 -28.33
C GLY A 62 58.99 -7.65 -28.93
N LEU A 63 58.64 -7.90 -30.21
CA LEU A 63 59.09 -8.96 -31.14
C LEU A 63 58.41 -10.35 -31.07
N GLU A 64 57.69 -10.65 -32.16
CA GLU A 64 57.36 -11.98 -32.71
C GLU A 64 58.63 -12.75 -33.20
N PRO A 65 58.60 -14.01 -33.71
CA PRO A 65 57.46 -14.93 -33.98
C PRO A 65 57.68 -16.43 -33.58
N ALA A 66 56.64 -17.23 -33.84
CA ALA A 66 56.63 -18.66 -34.24
C ALA A 66 57.12 -19.75 -33.26
N ALA A 67 56.20 -20.65 -32.87
CA ALA A 67 56.26 -22.08 -33.22
C ALA A 67 55.14 -22.87 -32.53
N SER A 68 54.50 -23.73 -33.33
CA SER A 68 53.56 -24.78 -32.98
C SER A 68 54.08 -25.78 -31.94
N GLY A 69 53.18 -26.39 -31.16
CA GLY A 69 53.49 -27.65 -30.51
C GLY A 69 52.58 -27.99 -29.34
N ALA A 70 51.39 -28.51 -29.65
CA ALA A 70 50.52 -29.16 -28.69
C ALA A 70 51.17 -30.45 -28.14
N THR A 71 51.11 -30.65 -26.82
CA THR A 71 51.05 -32.00 -26.24
C THR A 71 50.19 -31.99 -24.99
N SER A 72 49.24 -32.90 -24.98
CA SER A 72 48.70 -33.59 -23.80
C SER A 72 48.61 -35.08 -24.17
N PRO A 73 48.37 -36.00 -23.25
CA PRO A 73 49.18 -36.27 -22.06
C PRO A 73 49.43 -37.79 -21.89
N LEU A 74 50.19 -38.13 -20.84
CA LEU A 74 50.03 -39.30 -19.95
C LEU A 74 49.73 -40.69 -20.55
N LEU A 75 50.63 -41.65 -20.30
CA LEU A 75 50.26 -42.92 -19.68
C LEU A 75 51.45 -43.62 -19.02
N HIS A 76 51.08 -44.41 -18.01
CA HIS A 76 51.85 -44.96 -16.92
C HIS A 76 52.92 -46.01 -17.29
N ARG A 77 53.91 -46.10 -16.39
CA ARG A 77 54.95 -47.13 -16.24
C ARG A 77 54.37 -48.57 -16.25
N PRO A 78 55.24 -49.57 -16.47
CA PRO A 78 55.63 -50.38 -15.31
C PRO A 78 57.14 -50.54 -15.11
N LEU A 79 57.44 -51.04 -13.91
CA LEU A 79 58.74 -51.15 -13.26
C LEU A 79 59.75 -52.06 -13.98
N ALA A 80 61.00 -51.61 -13.88
CA ALA A 80 62.21 -52.38 -14.11
C ALA A 80 62.42 -53.46 -13.03
N ALA A 81 62.84 -54.65 -13.46
CA ALA A 81 63.55 -55.61 -12.64
C ALA A 81 64.83 -56.01 -13.37
N ALA A 82 65.96 -55.82 -12.69
CA ALA A 82 67.30 -56.02 -13.17
C ALA A 82 67.69 -57.50 -13.21
N ALA A 83 68.45 -57.90 -14.22
CA ALA A 83 69.30 -59.09 -14.15
C ALA A 83 70.62 -58.84 -14.90
N ARG A 84 71.72 -59.05 -14.16
CA ARG A 84 73.12 -58.87 -14.54
C ARG A 84 73.57 -59.86 -15.62
N ALA A 85 74.46 -59.38 -16.48
CA ALA A 85 75.21 -60.15 -17.45
C ALA A 85 76.27 -61.07 -16.81
N ARG A 86 76.31 -62.33 -17.27
CA ARG A 86 77.46 -63.22 -17.52
C ARG A 86 77.01 -64.03 -18.75
N GLY A 87 77.68 -64.03 -19.90
CA GLY A 87 79.10 -64.27 -20.11
C GLY A 87 79.29 -65.77 -20.29
N ASP A 88 78.83 -66.31 -21.43
CA ASP A 88 79.29 -67.58 -22.01
C ASP A 88 79.00 -67.58 -23.52
N ASP A 89 80.06 -67.86 -24.27
CA ASP A 89 80.12 -68.12 -25.70
C ASP A 89 79.34 -69.39 -26.08
N VAL A 90 78.99 -69.50 -27.37
CA VAL A 90 78.86 -70.72 -28.20
C VAL A 90 77.64 -70.63 -29.16
N SER A 91 77.97 -70.23 -30.38
CA SER A 91 77.46 -70.67 -31.69
C SER A 91 75.95 -70.85 -31.93
N GLY A 92 75.45 -70.10 -32.93
CA GLY A 92 74.39 -70.57 -33.83
C GLY A 92 73.12 -69.72 -33.90
N ALA A 93 73.19 -68.56 -34.57
CA ALA A 93 72.00 -67.89 -35.11
C ALA A 93 72.27 -67.48 -36.57
N PRO A 94 71.35 -67.71 -37.51
CA PRO A 94 71.56 -67.43 -38.92
C PRO A 94 71.68 -65.91 -39.17
N PRO A 95 72.37 -65.50 -40.25
CA PRO A 95 72.59 -64.09 -40.54
C PRO A 95 71.26 -63.38 -40.78
N VAL A 96 70.98 -62.33 -40.01
CA VAL A 96 69.98 -61.33 -40.36
C VAL A 96 70.51 -60.60 -41.60
N PRO A 97 69.82 -60.64 -42.75
CA PRO A 97 70.31 -59.97 -43.94
C PRO A 97 70.32 -58.44 -43.72
N PRO A 98 71.29 -57.71 -44.30
CA PRO A 98 71.30 -56.25 -44.25
C PRO A 98 69.99 -55.70 -44.83
N PRO A 99 69.47 -54.57 -44.32
CA PRO A 99 68.25 -53.98 -44.87
C PRO A 99 68.48 -53.68 -46.35
N VAL A 100 67.78 -54.42 -47.20
CA VAL A 100 67.78 -54.19 -48.64
C VAL A 100 67.33 -52.73 -48.89
N PRO A 101 68.15 -51.89 -49.54
CA PRO A 101 67.81 -50.50 -49.81
C PRO A 101 66.72 -50.48 -50.88
N GLY A 102 65.46 -50.48 -50.44
CA GLY A 102 64.27 -50.45 -51.30
C GLY A 102 63.00 -50.86 -50.57
N MET A 103 63.08 -51.81 -49.64
CA MET A 103 61.90 -52.27 -48.87
C MET A 103 61.48 -51.28 -47.77
N ALA A 104 62.44 -50.58 -47.16
CA ALA A 104 62.15 -49.53 -46.16
C ALA A 104 61.43 -48.31 -46.77
N GLN A 105 61.75 -47.95 -48.03
CA GLN A 105 61.08 -46.86 -48.74
C GLN A 105 59.65 -47.25 -49.15
N LEU A 106 59.44 -48.48 -49.62
CA LEU A 106 58.09 -49.00 -49.93
C LEU A 106 57.21 -49.09 -48.68
N GLY A 107 57.77 -49.53 -47.55
CA GLY A 107 57.06 -49.55 -46.26
C GLY A 107 56.68 -48.15 -45.77
N ALA A 108 57.58 -47.17 -45.91
CA ALA A 108 57.31 -45.78 -45.56
C ALA A 108 56.23 -45.14 -46.45
N ILE A 109 56.28 -45.37 -47.77
CA ILE A 109 55.27 -44.89 -48.73
C ILE A 109 53.90 -45.54 -48.44
N ALA A 110 53.87 -46.84 -48.17
CA ALA A 110 52.64 -47.54 -47.81
C ALA A 110 52.06 -47.01 -46.49
N ALA A 111 52.87 -46.80 -45.46
CA ALA A 111 52.43 -46.22 -44.20
C ALA A 111 51.90 -44.78 -44.37
N LEU A 112 52.53 -43.97 -45.23
CA LEU A 112 52.08 -42.62 -45.54
C LEU A 112 50.75 -42.64 -46.32
N ALA A 113 50.61 -43.50 -47.32
CA ALA A 113 49.38 -43.66 -48.08
C ALA A 113 48.22 -44.15 -47.20
N LEU A 114 48.48 -45.09 -46.28
CA LEU A 114 47.49 -45.61 -45.34
C LEU A 114 47.11 -44.56 -44.29
N GLY A 115 48.08 -43.77 -43.82
CA GLY A 115 47.84 -42.62 -42.95
C GLY A 115 46.99 -41.53 -43.63
N VAL A 116 47.28 -41.20 -44.89
CA VAL A 116 46.49 -40.25 -45.69
C VAL A 116 45.08 -40.78 -45.96
N ALA A 117 44.94 -42.06 -46.29
CA ALA A 117 43.64 -42.69 -46.49
C ALA A 117 42.80 -42.71 -45.19
N ALA A 118 43.41 -43.05 -44.05
CA ALA A 118 42.75 -43.00 -42.75
C ALA A 118 42.34 -41.57 -42.37
N ALA A 119 43.21 -40.58 -42.60
CA ALA A 119 42.89 -39.17 -42.37
C ALA A 119 41.75 -38.68 -43.27
N ALA A 120 41.72 -39.10 -44.53
CA ALA A 120 40.63 -38.77 -45.46
C ALA A 120 39.29 -39.39 -45.03
N LEU A 121 39.30 -40.63 -44.53
CA LEU A 121 38.09 -41.29 -44.01
C LEU A 121 37.58 -40.64 -42.72
N LEU A 122 38.46 -40.24 -41.81
CA LEU A 122 38.09 -39.52 -40.60
C LEU A 122 37.55 -38.12 -40.93
N SER A 123 38.10 -37.46 -41.96
CA SER A 123 37.64 -36.15 -42.44
C SER A 123 36.33 -36.23 -43.24
N ALA A 124 35.97 -37.42 -43.72
CA ALA A 124 34.72 -37.65 -44.45
C ALA A 124 33.51 -37.71 -43.52
N VAL A 125 33.69 -38.16 -42.28
CA VAL A 125 32.60 -38.24 -41.30
C VAL A 125 32.49 -36.90 -40.58
N HIS A 126 31.28 -36.34 -40.56
CA HIS A 126 30.97 -35.20 -39.72
C HIS A 126 29.65 -35.43 -38.99
N LYS A 127 29.46 -34.65 -37.93
CA LYS A 127 28.27 -34.69 -37.08
C LYS A 127 27.47 -33.40 -37.29
N ILE A 128 26.16 -33.55 -37.48
CA ILE A 128 25.20 -32.46 -37.41
C ILE A 128 24.50 -32.55 -36.06
N ASP A 129 24.55 -31.46 -35.30
CA ASP A 129 23.89 -31.38 -34.00
C ASP A 129 22.37 -31.34 -34.13
N GLU A 130 21.69 -31.78 -33.07
CA GLU A 130 20.24 -31.70 -32.99
C GLU A 130 19.76 -30.25 -33.17
N GLY A 131 18.60 -30.11 -33.82
CA GLY A 131 18.03 -28.80 -34.15
C GLY A 131 18.69 -28.08 -35.32
N HIS A 132 19.65 -28.70 -36.00
CA HIS A 132 20.26 -28.20 -37.23
C HIS A 132 19.98 -29.13 -38.41
N ILE A 133 19.96 -28.54 -39.61
CA ILE A 133 19.90 -29.22 -40.88
C ILE A 133 21.18 -28.94 -41.66
N GLY A 134 21.81 -30.00 -42.16
CA GLY A 134 22.98 -29.90 -43.00
C GLY A 134 22.61 -29.66 -44.46
N VAL A 135 23.16 -28.60 -45.03
CA VAL A 135 23.06 -28.33 -46.46
C VAL A 135 24.45 -28.47 -47.09
N TYR A 136 24.51 -29.23 -48.18
CA TYR A 136 25.77 -29.60 -48.82
C TYR A 136 26.00 -28.82 -50.10
N TYR A 137 27.25 -28.47 -50.33
CA TYR A 137 27.74 -27.84 -51.55
C TYR A 137 28.74 -28.79 -52.18
N ARG A 138 28.59 -29.08 -53.47
CA ARG A 138 29.53 -29.89 -54.25
C ARG A 138 30.12 -29.03 -55.35
N GLY A 139 31.43 -28.75 -55.27
CA GLY A 139 32.09 -27.84 -56.22
C GLY A 139 31.44 -26.45 -56.30
N GLY A 140 30.86 -25.97 -55.19
CA GLY A 140 30.15 -24.69 -55.12
C GLY A 140 28.64 -24.74 -55.43
N ALA A 141 28.12 -25.83 -55.99
CA ALA A 141 26.68 -25.98 -56.25
C ALA A 141 25.95 -26.60 -55.05
N LEU A 142 24.78 -26.06 -54.69
CA LEU A 142 23.92 -26.57 -53.63
C LEU A 142 23.30 -27.92 -54.01
N LEU A 143 23.42 -28.94 -53.16
CA LEU A 143 22.72 -30.21 -53.33
C LEU A 143 21.24 -30.06 -52.93
N THR A 144 20.34 -30.71 -53.68
CA THR A 144 18.89 -30.70 -53.43
C THR A 144 18.49 -31.46 -52.17
N SER A 145 19.30 -32.42 -51.73
CA SER A 145 19.05 -33.21 -50.53
C SER A 145 19.65 -32.53 -49.31
N THR A 146 18.79 -32.16 -48.35
CA THR A 146 19.19 -31.75 -47.00
C THR A 146 19.30 -32.96 -46.08
N SER A 147 20.29 -32.98 -45.19
CA SER A 147 20.42 -34.02 -44.17
C SER A 147 19.94 -33.53 -42.80
N GLY A 148 19.21 -34.39 -42.09
CA GLY A 148 18.84 -34.17 -40.70
C GLY A 148 20.01 -34.36 -39.72
N PRO A 149 19.75 -34.28 -38.40
CA PRO A 149 20.78 -34.44 -37.37
C PRO A 149 21.37 -35.86 -37.37
N GLY A 150 22.61 -35.98 -36.89
CA GLY A 150 23.35 -37.25 -36.82
C GLY A 150 24.67 -37.27 -37.58
N PHE A 151 25.22 -38.47 -37.79
CA PHE A 151 26.48 -38.67 -38.51
C PHE A 151 26.24 -38.81 -40.01
N HIS A 152 26.94 -38.00 -40.80
CA HIS A 152 26.86 -38.02 -42.25
C HIS A 152 28.25 -38.11 -42.88
N LEU A 153 28.30 -38.75 -44.04
CA LEU A 153 29.50 -38.92 -44.85
C LEU A 153 29.51 -37.85 -45.96
N MET A 154 30.57 -37.05 -45.99
CA MET A 154 30.88 -36.13 -47.06
C MET A 154 32.17 -36.54 -47.77
N LEU A 155 32.29 -36.18 -49.04
CA LEU A 155 33.51 -36.42 -49.81
C LEU A 155 34.54 -35.33 -49.47
N PRO A 156 35.68 -35.68 -48.85
CA PRO A 156 36.71 -34.69 -48.55
C PRO A 156 37.14 -33.99 -49.86
N PHE A 157 37.50 -32.71 -49.75
CA PHE A 157 37.95 -31.82 -50.85
C PHE A 157 36.89 -31.33 -51.86
N ILE A 158 35.87 -32.13 -52.20
CA ILE A 158 34.88 -31.73 -53.23
C ILE A 158 33.60 -31.19 -52.61
N THR A 159 33.20 -31.72 -51.45
CA THR A 159 31.98 -31.31 -50.76
C THR A 159 32.28 -30.53 -49.49
N SER A 160 31.55 -29.44 -49.29
CA SER A 160 31.51 -28.68 -48.04
C SER A 160 30.09 -28.66 -47.52
N TYR A 161 29.91 -28.65 -46.20
CA TYR A 161 28.57 -28.53 -45.60
C TYR A 161 28.47 -27.24 -44.79
N LYS A 162 27.25 -26.71 -44.67
CA LYS A 162 26.88 -25.70 -43.68
C LYS A 162 25.70 -26.21 -42.88
N SER A 163 25.78 -26.12 -41.56
CA SER A 163 24.68 -26.43 -40.65
C SER A 163 23.81 -25.18 -40.47
N VAL A 164 22.56 -25.26 -40.90
CA VAL A 164 21.54 -24.22 -40.68
C VAL A 164 20.69 -24.65 -39.50
N GLN A 165 20.54 -23.78 -38.52
CA GLN A 165 19.72 -24.06 -37.35
C GLN A 165 18.23 -23.87 -37.70
N THR A 166 17.40 -24.80 -37.24
CA THR A 166 15.93 -24.81 -37.48
C THR A 166 15.13 -24.73 -36.18
N THR A 167 15.81 -24.69 -35.03
CA THR A 167 15.20 -24.45 -33.72
C THR A 167 14.97 -22.96 -33.48
N LEU A 168 14.33 -22.64 -32.36
CA LEU A 168 14.19 -21.25 -31.91
C LEU A 168 15.58 -20.62 -31.76
N GLN A 169 15.81 -19.54 -32.50
CA GLN A 169 17.02 -18.75 -32.51
C GLN A 169 16.72 -17.31 -32.07
N THR A 170 17.75 -16.66 -31.53
CA THR A 170 17.70 -15.24 -31.19
C THR A 170 18.82 -14.53 -31.93
N ASP A 171 18.44 -13.73 -32.91
CA ASP A 171 19.36 -12.89 -33.67
C ASP A 171 19.53 -11.55 -32.97
N GLU A 172 20.77 -11.13 -32.78
CA GLU A 172 21.11 -9.85 -32.16
C GLU A 172 21.61 -8.86 -33.20
N VAL A 173 20.91 -7.72 -33.30
CA VAL A 173 21.36 -6.57 -34.08
C VAL A 173 21.82 -5.48 -33.12
N LYS A 174 23.03 -4.96 -33.32
CA LYS A 174 23.67 -4.01 -32.40
C LYS A 174 24.00 -2.69 -33.08
N ASN A 175 23.94 -1.60 -32.32
CA ASN A 175 24.32 -0.25 -32.72
C ASN A 175 23.63 0.21 -34.02
N VAL A 176 22.30 0.15 -34.05
CA VAL A 176 21.52 0.64 -35.19
C VAL A 176 21.38 2.16 -35.11
N PRO A 177 21.95 2.93 -36.04
CA PRO A 177 21.73 4.37 -36.09
C PRO A 177 20.30 4.66 -36.57
N CYS A 178 19.64 5.63 -35.93
CA CYS A 178 18.33 6.13 -36.30
C CYS A 178 18.30 7.66 -36.28
N GLY A 179 17.84 8.28 -37.37
CA GLY A 179 17.60 9.72 -37.43
C GLY A 179 16.17 10.06 -37.05
N THR A 180 15.98 10.81 -35.97
CA THR A 180 14.64 11.29 -35.58
C THR A 180 14.19 12.46 -36.46
N SER A 181 12.88 12.73 -36.53
CA SER A 181 12.33 13.88 -37.27
C SER A 181 12.88 15.23 -36.80
N GLY A 182 13.32 15.31 -35.54
CA GLY A 182 14.00 16.47 -34.95
C GLY A 182 15.47 16.64 -35.34
N GLY A 183 16.01 15.77 -36.20
CA GLY A 183 17.40 15.84 -36.68
C GLY A 183 18.44 15.33 -35.67
N VAL A 184 18.00 14.72 -34.56
CA VAL A 184 18.91 14.09 -33.58
C VAL A 184 19.15 12.65 -33.99
N MET A 185 20.43 12.27 -34.06
CA MET A 185 20.86 10.89 -34.27
C MET A 185 20.84 10.14 -32.94
N ILE A 186 20.09 9.04 -32.90
CA ILE A 186 20.03 8.09 -31.79
C ILE A 186 20.55 6.73 -32.22
N TYR A 187 20.96 5.91 -31.26
CA TYR A 187 21.45 4.56 -31.54
C TYR A 187 20.68 3.54 -30.71
N PHE A 188 20.19 2.48 -31.34
CA PHE A 188 19.65 1.34 -30.61
C PHE A 188 20.78 0.36 -30.32
N ASP A 189 21.09 0.19 -29.04
CA ASP A 189 22.24 -0.61 -28.58
C ASP A 189 22.05 -2.09 -28.94
N ARG A 190 20.83 -2.61 -28.77
CA ARG A 190 20.48 -4.00 -29.02
C ARG A 190 19.04 -4.18 -29.45
N ILE A 191 18.84 -4.97 -30.49
CA ILE A 191 17.55 -5.49 -30.94
C ILE A 191 17.67 -7.00 -31.02
N GLU A 192 16.79 -7.70 -30.33
CA GLU A 192 16.73 -9.17 -30.30
C GLU A 192 15.52 -9.62 -31.12
N VAL A 193 15.76 -10.45 -32.13
CA VAL A 193 14.70 -11.04 -32.94
C VAL A 193 14.70 -12.53 -32.71
N VAL A 194 13.59 -13.04 -32.19
CA VAL A 194 13.39 -14.46 -31.99
C VAL A 194 12.72 -15.03 -33.23
N ASN A 195 13.40 -15.91 -33.95
CA ASN A 195 12.91 -16.55 -35.16
C ASN A 195 13.06 -18.07 -35.09
N PHE A 196 12.40 -18.76 -36.00
CA PHE A 196 12.71 -20.16 -36.31
C PHE A 196 12.42 -20.44 -37.79
N LEU A 197 13.21 -21.34 -38.36
CA LEU A 197 13.09 -21.75 -39.76
C LEU A 197 12.48 -23.15 -39.87
N ILE A 198 11.38 -23.27 -40.62
CA ILE A 198 10.77 -24.55 -40.93
C ILE A 198 11.71 -25.40 -41.79
N GLN A 199 11.91 -26.65 -41.38
CA GLN A 199 12.83 -27.61 -42.00
C GLN A 199 12.61 -27.79 -43.51
N SER A 200 11.36 -27.81 -43.97
CA SER A 200 11.01 -27.98 -45.39
C SER A 200 11.43 -26.81 -46.27
N ALA A 201 11.55 -25.60 -45.70
CA ALA A 201 11.89 -24.39 -46.44
C ALA A 201 13.40 -24.09 -46.49
N VAL A 202 14.21 -24.83 -45.73
CA VAL A 202 15.66 -24.60 -45.61
C VAL A 202 16.36 -24.58 -46.96
N TYR A 203 16.06 -25.55 -47.83
CA TYR A 203 16.69 -25.64 -49.15
C TYR A 203 16.42 -24.39 -50.00
N ASP A 204 15.16 -23.93 -50.06
CA ASP A 204 14.77 -22.79 -50.89
C ASP A 204 15.34 -21.47 -50.35
N ILE A 205 15.35 -21.28 -49.03
CA ILE A 205 15.95 -20.09 -48.42
C ILE A 205 17.45 -20.04 -48.67
N VAL A 206 18.17 -21.15 -48.45
CA VAL A 206 19.61 -21.20 -48.67
C VAL A 206 19.96 -21.02 -50.15
N LYS A 207 19.12 -21.51 -51.06
CA LYS A 207 19.31 -21.31 -52.50
C LYS A 207 19.14 -19.85 -52.91
N ASN A 208 18.14 -19.16 -52.39
CA ASN A 208 17.81 -17.78 -52.79
C ASN A 208 18.62 -16.72 -52.02
N TYR A 209 18.92 -16.96 -50.74
CA TYR A 209 19.52 -15.99 -49.82
C TYR A 209 20.84 -16.44 -49.19
N THR A 210 21.37 -17.60 -49.58
CA THR A 210 22.56 -18.24 -49.00
C THR A 210 22.36 -18.72 -47.56
N ALA A 211 23.38 -19.35 -46.98
CA ALA A 211 23.30 -19.83 -45.60
C ALA A 211 23.26 -18.70 -44.55
N ASP A 212 23.72 -17.50 -44.91
CA ASP A 212 23.77 -16.33 -44.01
C ASP A 212 22.54 -15.42 -44.25
N TYR A 213 21.36 -16.04 -44.36
CA TYR A 213 20.11 -15.38 -44.76
C TYR A 213 19.65 -14.31 -43.76
N ASP A 214 19.96 -14.47 -42.47
CA ASP A 214 19.59 -13.56 -41.38
C ASP A 214 20.08 -12.12 -41.65
N LYS A 215 21.27 -11.98 -42.24
CA LYS A 215 21.85 -10.67 -42.52
C LYS A 215 21.08 -9.92 -43.61
N ALA A 216 20.64 -10.64 -44.64
CA ALA A 216 19.93 -10.05 -45.76
C ALA A 216 18.45 -9.79 -45.43
N LEU A 217 17.80 -10.77 -44.79
CA LEU A 217 16.36 -10.75 -44.57
C LEU A 217 15.95 -10.03 -43.28
N ILE A 218 16.73 -10.15 -42.20
CA ILE A 218 16.38 -9.61 -40.88
C ILE A 218 17.17 -8.33 -40.61
N PHE A 219 18.51 -8.41 -40.58
CA PHE A 219 19.36 -7.27 -40.21
C PHE A 219 19.13 -6.04 -41.10
N ASN A 220 19.22 -6.21 -42.42
CA ASN A 220 19.02 -5.09 -43.35
C ASN A 220 17.59 -4.52 -43.27
N LYS A 221 16.59 -5.37 -43.06
CA LYS A 221 15.20 -4.94 -42.97
C LYS A 221 14.94 -4.15 -41.69
N ILE A 222 15.47 -4.58 -40.55
CA ILE A 222 15.40 -3.81 -39.28
C ILE A 222 15.99 -2.42 -39.45
N HIS A 223 17.18 -2.31 -40.06
CA HIS A 223 17.79 -1.01 -40.32
C HIS A 223 16.91 -0.09 -41.16
N HIS A 224 16.25 -0.61 -42.20
CA HIS A 224 15.37 0.17 -43.05
C HIS A 224 14.09 0.59 -42.32
N GLU A 225 13.41 -0.36 -41.67
CA GLU A 225 12.12 -0.15 -41.02
C GLU A 225 12.24 0.78 -39.82
N LEU A 226 13.30 0.64 -39.03
CA LEU A 226 13.52 1.50 -37.87
C LEU A 226 13.83 2.94 -38.29
N ASN A 227 14.65 3.13 -39.33
CA ASN A 227 14.91 4.46 -39.89
C ASN A 227 13.64 5.11 -40.44
N GLN A 228 12.78 4.34 -41.12
CA GLN A 228 11.47 4.80 -41.56
C GLN A 228 10.63 5.28 -40.36
N PHE A 229 10.56 4.48 -39.29
CA PHE A 229 9.83 4.82 -38.08
C PHE A 229 10.37 6.09 -37.41
N CYS A 230 11.68 6.20 -37.18
CA CYS A 230 12.28 7.37 -36.54
C CYS A 230 12.16 8.65 -37.39
N SER A 231 12.16 8.54 -38.72
CA SER A 231 12.10 9.72 -39.59
C SER A 231 10.79 10.49 -39.47
N VAL A 232 9.70 9.81 -39.09
CA VAL A 232 8.37 10.42 -38.90
C VAL A 232 8.16 10.90 -37.46
N HIS A 233 8.83 10.29 -36.49
CA HIS A 233 8.61 10.54 -35.06
C HIS A 233 9.70 11.40 -34.42
N THR A 234 9.31 12.19 -33.42
CA THR A 234 10.26 13.00 -32.65
C THR A 234 11.04 12.14 -31.65
N LEU A 235 12.16 12.68 -31.13
CA LEU A 235 12.95 12.01 -30.10
C LEU A 235 12.12 11.66 -28.85
N GLN A 236 11.24 12.56 -28.43
CA GLN A 236 10.38 12.37 -27.25
C GLN A 236 9.39 11.23 -27.46
N GLU A 237 8.75 11.18 -28.62
CA GLU A 237 7.80 10.14 -28.99
C GLU A 237 8.48 8.77 -29.02
N VAL A 238 9.63 8.63 -29.70
CA VAL A 238 10.37 7.37 -29.80
C VAL A 238 10.90 6.90 -28.44
N TYR A 239 11.32 7.82 -27.56
CA TYR A 239 11.95 7.48 -26.29
C TYR A 239 10.96 7.19 -25.15
N ILE A 240 9.82 7.89 -25.11
CA ILE A 240 8.88 7.85 -23.99
C ILE A 240 7.51 7.33 -24.41
N GLU A 241 6.90 7.89 -25.45
CA GLU A 241 5.46 7.71 -25.70
C GLU A 241 5.12 6.46 -26.53
N LEU A 242 5.93 6.17 -27.54
CA LEU A 242 5.68 5.12 -28.54
C LEU A 242 6.68 3.96 -28.47
N PHE A 243 7.57 3.94 -27.47
CA PHE A 243 8.61 2.91 -27.36
C PHE A 243 8.04 1.49 -27.38
N ASP A 244 6.95 1.24 -26.63
CA ASP A 244 6.31 -0.07 -26.53
C ASP A 244 5.67 -0.52 -27.86
N GLN A 245 5.37 0.41 -28.76
CA GLN A 245 4.76 0.11 -30.06
C GLN A 245 5.80 -0.28 -31.12
N ILE A 246 7.07 0.07 -30.91
CA ILE A 246 8.15 -0.24 -31.86
C ILE A 246 8.30 -1.75 -32.03
N ASP A 247 8.26 -2.49 -30.92
CA ASP A 247 8.40 -3.95 -30.91
C ASP A 247 7.36 -4.64 -31.79
N GLU A 248 6.08 -4.29 -31.61
CA GLU A 248 4.98 -4.88 -32.37
C GLU A 248 4.97 -4.43 -33.83
N ASN A 249 5.20 -3.14 -34.10
CA ASN A 249 5.26 -2.64 -35.48
C ASN A 249 6.41 -3.30 -36.26
N LEU A 250 7.58 -3.44 -35.64
CA LEU A 250 8.75 -4.07 -36.27
C LEU A 250 8.50 -5.56 -36.52
N LYS A 251 7.89 -6.27 -35.56
CA LYS A 251 7.49 -7.68 -35.73
C LYS A 251 6.52 -7.85 -36.90
N LEU A 252 5.48 -7.02 -36.98
CA LEU A 252 4.48 -7.10 -38.05
C LEU A 252 5.10 -6.80 -39.42
N ALA A 253 5.91 -5.75 -39.53
CA ALA A 253 6.58 -5.38 -40.77
C ALA A 253 7.56 -6.47 -41.25
N LEU A 254 8.37 -7.03 -40.33
CA LEU A 254 9.26 -8.15 -40.65
C LEU A 254 8.48 -9.38 -41.13
N GLN A 255 7.42 -9.76 -40.41
CA GLN A 255 6.64 -10.94 -40.76
C GLN A 255 5.92 -10.78 -42.10
N GLN A 256 5.39 -9.58 -42.41
CA GLN A 256 4.72 -9.30 -43.67
C GLN A 256 5.66 -9.49 -44.86
N ASP A 257 6.88 -8.95 -44.78
CA ASP A 257 7.88 -9.06 -45.84
C ASP A 257 8.38 -10.51 -45.99
N LEU A 258 8.64 -11.19 -44.87
CA LEU A 258 9.09 -12.59 -44.87
C LEU A 258 8.05 -13.54 -45.44
N THR A 259 6.77 -13.26 -45.24
CA THR A 259 5.67 -14.07 -45.81
C THR A 259 5.72 -14.08 -47.34
N THR A 260 6.20 -13.00 -47.96
CA THR A 260 6.31 -12.88 -49.43
C THR A 260 7.68 -13.35 -49.94
N MET A 261 8.76 -12.99 -49.24
CA MET A 261 10.13 -13.20 -49.71
C MET A 261 10.71 -14.58 -49.35
N ALA A 262 10.38 -15.10 -48.17
CA ALA A 262 11.00 -16.30 -47.59
C ALA A 262 9.95 -17.11 -46.80
N PRO A 263 9.02 -17.78 -47.50
CA PRO A 263 7.99 -18.58 -46.84
C PRO A 263 8.64 -19.69 -46.02
N GLY A 264 8.35 -19.72 -44.73
CA GLY A 264 8.89 -20.70 -43.78
C GLY A 264 9.87 -20.15 -42.75
N LEU A 265 10.30 -18.88 -42.88
CA LEU A 265 10.95 -18.15 -41.79
C LEU A 265 9.89 -17.39 -41.00
N ILE A 266 9.78 -17.71 -39.70
CA ILE A 266 8.73 -17.14 -38.83
C ILE A 266 9.39 -16.35 -37.71
N ILE A 267 8.90 -15.11 -37.51
CA ILE A 267 9.30 -14.27 -36.39
C ILE A 267 8.33 -14.49 -35.23
N GLN A 268 8.85 -15.00 -34.12
CA GLN A 268 8.06 -15.25 -32.91
C GLN A 268 7.86 -13.96 -32.11
N ALA A 269 8.95 -13.25 -31.84
CA ALA A 269 8.97 -12.03 -31.04
C ALA A 269 10.14 -11.13 -31.42
N VAL A 270 9.96 -9.83 -31.23
CA VAL A 270 11.01 -8.83 -31.37
C VAL A 270 11.08 -8.05 -30.07
N ARG A 271 12.29 -7.76 -29.61
CA ARG A 271 12.53 -6.94 -28.44
C ARG A 271 13.56 -5.88 -28.77
N VAL A 272 13.18 -4.62 -28.67
CA VAL A 272 14.05 -3.48 -28.85
C VAL A 272 14.47 -2.95 -27.48
N THR A 273 15.75 -2.62 -27.32
CA THR A 273 16.22 -1.91 -26.11
C THR A 273 16.06 -0.40 -26.28
N LYS A 274 15.96 0.34 -25.18
CA LYS A 274 15.84 1.80 -25.24
C LYS A 274 17.03 2.41 -25.98
N PRO A 275 16.79 3.38 -26.88
CA PRO A 275 17.87 3.97 -27.65
C PRO A 275 18.77 4.83 -26.75
N ASN A 276 20.06 4.82 -27.07
CA ASN A 276 21.07 5.63 -26.46
C ASN A 276 21.05 7.05 -27.05
N ILE A 277 20.81 8.04 -26.20
CA ILE A 277 20.77 9.46 -26.53
C ILE A 277 22.07 10.12 -26.04
N PRO A 278 22.68 11.03 -26.84
CA PRO A 278 23.82 11.84 -26.40
C PRO A 278 23.61 12.52 -25.05
N GLU A 279 24.65 12.57 -24.22
CA GLU A 279 24.55 13.06 -22.83
C GLU A 279 24.05 14.50 -22.71
N THR A 280 24.39 15.37 -23.66
CA THR A 280 23.97 16.79 -23.65
C THR A 280 22.46 16.92 -23.67
N ILE A 281 21.79 16.13 -24.51
CA ILE A 281 20.33 16.12 -24.65
C ILE A 281 19.69 15.40 -23.46
N ARG A 282 20.29 14.29 -23.01
CA ARG A 282 19.80 13.53 -21.85
C ARG A 282 19.66 14.40 -20.59
N ARG A 283 20.68 15.20 -20.27
CA ARG A 283 20.64 16.13 -19.13
C ARG A 283 19.50 17.15 -19.25
N ASN A 284 19.24 17.65 -20.47
CA ASN A 284 18.15 18.58 -20.70
C ASN A 284 16.77 17.94 -20.49
N TYR A 285 16.58 16.68 -20.90
CA TYR A 285 15.36 15.93 -20.64
C TYR A 285 15.15 15.65 -19.15
N GLU A 286 16.21 15.27 -18.44
CA GLU A 286 16.15 15.07 -16.99
C GLU A 286 15.72 16.35 -16.25
N LEU A 287 16.27 17.51 -16.66
CA LEU A 287 15.87 18.81 -16.13
C LEU A 287 14.42 19.13 -16.48
N MET A 288 14.03 18.99 -17.74
CA MET A 288 12.67 19.29 -18.21
C MET A 288 11.62 18.40 -17.52
N GLU A 289 11.86 17.09 -17.38
CA GLU A 289 10.96 16.18 -16.66
C GLU A 289 10.87 16.53 -15.17
N SER A 290 11.97 16.99 -14.55
CA SER A 290 11.94 17.50 -13.18
C SER A 290 11.08 18.77 -13.06
N GLU A 291 11.14 19.67 -14.04
CA GLU A 291 10.35 20.91 -14.07
C GLU A 291 8.87 20.63 -14.35
N LYS A 292 8.56 19.76 -15.31
CA LYS A 292 7.21 19.30 -15.61
C LYS A 292 6.56 18.66 -14.38
N THR A 293 7.30 17.83 -13.66
CA THR A 293 6.84 17.22 -12.40
C THR A 293 6.58 18.29 -11.34
N LYS A 294 7.48 19.27 -11.17
CA LYS A 294 7.27 20.40 -10.24
C LYS A 294 6.01 21.21 -10.57
N LEU A 295 5.76 21.47 -11.86
CA LEU A 295 4.58 22.19 -12.31
C LEU A 295 3.30 21.41 -12.01
N LEU A 296 3.28 20.11 -12.28
CA LEU A 296 2.14 19.25 -11.97
C LEU A 296 1.86 19.20 -10.47
N ILE A 297 2.91 19.10 -9.64
CA ILE A 297 2.80 19.14 -8.17
C ILE A 297 2.26 20.50 -7.72
N ALA A 298 2.77 21.61 -8.26
CA ALA A 298 2.30 22.94 -7.91
C ALA A 298 0.82 23.13 -8.27
N ALA A 299 0.39 22.66 -9.46
CA ALA A 299 -1.01 22.71 -9.88
C ALA A 299 -1.92 21.84 -9.01
N GLN A 300 -1.48 20.64 -8.61
CA GLN A 300 -2.22 19.80 -7.68
C GLN A 300 -2.28 20.43 -6.28
N LYS A 301 -1.18 21.03 -5.82
CA LYS A 301 -1.12 21.73 -4.54
C LYS A 301 -2.05 22.94 -4.52
N GLN A 302 -2.13 23.70 -5.60
CA GLN A 302 -3.10 24.80 -5.73
C GLN A 302 -4.53 24.29 -5.57
N LYS A 303 -4.90 23.19 -6.24
CA LYS A 303 -6.22 22.56 -6.09
C LYS A 303 -6.49 22.08 -4.65
N VAL A 304 -5.47 21.52 -3.98
CA VAL A 304 -5.59 21.11 -2.58
C VAL A 304 -5.82 22.32 -1.68
N VAL A 305 -5.04 23.40 -1.83
CA VAL A 305 -5.21 24.64 -1.05
C VAL A 305 -6.58 25.26 -1.27
N GLU A 306 -7.08 25.29 -2.51
CA GLU A 306 -8.45 25.76 -2.81
C GLU A 306 -9.51 24.92 -2.10
N LYS A 307 -9.37 23.58 -2.13
CA LYS A 307 -10.31 22.66 -1.46
C LYS A 307 -10.19 22.71 0.06
N GLU A 308 -9.00 22.91 0.60
CA GLU A 308 -8.77 23.11 2.03
C GLU A 308 -9.40 24.41 2.49
N ALA A 309 -9.26 25.51 1.75
CA ALA A 309 -9.92 26.79 2.06
C ALA A 309 -11.45 26.68 2.01
N GLU A 310 -12.00 25.95 1.03
CA GLU A 310 -13.44 25.64 0.99
C GLU A 310 -13.88 24.79 2.20
N THR A 311 -13.05 23.82 2.59
CA THR A 311 -13.32 22.94 3.72
C THR A 311 -13.26 23.70 5.04
N GLU A 312 -12.29 24.60 5.20
CA GLU A 312 -12.13 25.45 6.38
C GLU A 312 -13.32 26.41 6.54
N ARG A 313 -13.78 27.02 5.43
CA ARG A 313 -15.00 27.84 5.44
C ARG A 313 -16.23 27.05 5.90
N LYS A 314 -16.43 25.84 5.38
CA LYS A 314 -17.54 24.97 5.80
C LYS A 314 -17.39 24.55 7.26
N LYS A 315 -16.18 24.24 7.70
CA LYS A 315 -15.89 23.87 9.09
C LYS A 315 -16.22 25.02 10.04
N ALA A 316 -15.84 26.26 9.69
CA ALA A 316 -16.17 27.44 10.49
C ALA A 316 -17.67 27.68 10.59
N LEU A 317 -18.43 27.48 9.50
CA LEU A 317 -19.90 27.58 9.51
C LEU A 317 -20.52 26.49 10.41
N ILE A 318 -20.10 25.24 10.25
CA ILE A 318 -20.57 24.12 11.08
C ILE A 318 -20.23 24.35 12.55
N GLU A 319 -19.06 24.92 12.85
CA GLU A 319 -18.64 25.22 14.22
C GLU A 319 -19.48 26.36 14.82
N ALA A 320 -19.78 27.42 14.06
CA ALA A 320 -20.69 28.48 14.49
C ALA A 320 -22.11 27.96 14.74
N GLU A 321 -22.66 27.14 13.83
CA GLU A 321 -23.97 26.49 14.00
C GLU A 321 -24.00 25.57 15.23
N LYS A 322 -22.94 24.79 15.43
CA LYS A 322 -22.80 23.93 16.60
C LYS A 322 -22.83 24.76 17.89
N ILE A 323 -22.10 25.87 17.96
CA ILE A 323 -22.10 26.74 19.14
C ILE A 323 -23.48 27.35 19.36
N ALA A 324 -24.17 27.77 18.29
CA ALA A 324 -25.54 28.29 18.38
C ALA A 324 -26.53 27.24 18.92
N GLN A 325 -26.48 26.00 18.43
CA GLN A 325 -27.32 24.90 18.92
C GLN A 325 -27.01 24.54 20.38
N VAL A 326 -25.73 24.50 20.76
CA VAL A 326 -25.34 24.26 22.16
C VAL A 326 -25.83 25.40 23.04
N ALA A 327 -25.72 26.66 22.60
CA ALA A 327 -26.23 27.81 23.33
C ALA A 327 -27.76 27.71 23.51
N GLU A 328 -28.50 27.33 22.48
CA GLU A 328 -29.96 27.12 22.56
C GLU A 328 -30.33 26.02 23.57
N ILE A 329 -29.65 24.88 23.55
CA ILE A 329 -29.88 23.79 24.52
C ILE A 329 -29.58 24.27 25.94
N THR A 330 -28.44 24.93 26.16
CA THR A 330 -28.08 25.45 27.50
C THR A 330 -29.05 26.53 27.97
N TYR A 331 -29.58 27.34 27.06
CA TYR A 331 -30.61 28.32 27.37
C TYR A 331 -31.92 27.63 27.75
N GLY A 332 -32.36 26.62 26.98
CA GLY A 332 -33.53 25.81 27.30
C GLY A 332 -33.42 25.10 28.65
N GLN A 333 -32.25 24.57 28.99
CA GLN A 333 -31.98 23.99 30.32
C GLN A 333 -32.17 25.03 31.44
N LYS A 334 -31.61 26.24 31.28
CA LYS A 334 -31.77 27.32 32.26
C LYS A 334 -33.21 27.79 32.42
N VAL A 335 -33.95 27.91 31.32
CA VAL A 335 -35.38 28.27 31.37
C VAL A 335 -36.17 27.19 32.09
N MET A 336 -35.93 25.92 31.76
CA MET A 336 -36.56 24.79 32.45
C MET A 336 -36.23 24.79 33.95
N GLU A 337 -34.97 25.02 34.33
CA GLU A 337 -34.57 25.16 35.74
C GLU A 337 -35.37 26.26 36.44
N LYS A 338 -35.47 27.46 35.85
CA LYS A 338 -36.26 28.56 36.42
C LYS A 338 -37.76 28.30 36.48
N GLU A 339 -38.32 27.62 35.49
CA GLU A 339 -39.73 27.19 35.54
C GLU A 339 -39.96 26.12 36.62
N THR A 340 -39.02 25.20 36.80
CA THR A 340 -39.10 24.20 37.87
C THR A 340 -38.97 24.85 39.25
N GLU A 341 -38.05 25.81 39.43
CA GLU A 341 -37.95 26.61 40.66
C GLU A 341 -39.27 27.30 40.96
N LYS A 342 -39.88 27.98 39.96
CA LYS A 342 -41.17 28.64 40.12
C LYS A 342 -42.28 27.66 40.54
N ARG A 343 -42.38 26.49 39.89
CA ARG A 343 -43.37 25.46 40.28
C ARG A 343 -43.14 24.94 41.70
N ILE A 344 -41.89 24.76 42.11
CA ILE A 344 -41.57 24.33 43.48
C ILE A 344 -42.08 25.39 44.47
N SER A 345 -41.81 26.67 44.23
CA SER A 345 -42.33 27.75 45.08
C SER A 345 -43.86 27.79 45.12
N GLU A 346 -44.55 27.63 43.98
CA GLU A 346 -46.02 27.57 43.95
C GLU A 346 -46.57 26.37 44.75
N ILE A 347 -45.91 25.21 44.68
CA ILE A 347 -46.29 24.02 45.47
C ILE A 347 -46.03 24.26 46.96
N GLU A 348 -44.90 24.87 47.33
CA GLU A 348 -44.55 25.20 48.71
C GLU A 348 -45.54 26.19 49.31
N ASP A 349 -45.92 27.23 48.57
CA ASP A 349 -46.94 28.20 48.99
C ASP A 349 -48.30 27.53 49.18
N ALA A 350 -48.72 26.68 48.24
CA ALA A 350 -49.96 25.93 48.35
C ALA A 350 -49.95 24.95 49.54
N ALA A 351 -48.82 24.27 49.77
CA ALA A 351 -48.63 23.37 50.89
C ALA A 351 -48.63 24.12 52.23
N PHE A 352 -48.03 25.31 52.30
CA PHE A 352 -48.04 26.18 53.47
C PHE A 352 -49.46 26.65 53.81
N LEU A 353 -50.19 27.15 52.82
CA LEU A 353 -51.60 27.54 52.98
C LEU A 353 -52.47 26.39 53.44
N ALA A 354 -52.32 25.20 52.84
CA ALA A 354 -53.04 24.00 53.25
C ALA A 354 -52.72 23.59 54.69
N ARG A 355 -51.45 23.70 55.10
CA ARG A 355 -50.98 23.37 56.45
C ARG A 355 -51.52 24.34 57.50
N GLU A 356 -51.46 25.65 57.25
CA GLU A 356 -51.99 26.66 58.16
C GLU A 356 -53.52 26.56 58.28
N LYS A 357 -54.22 26.29 57.18
CA LYS A 357 -55.67 26.04 57.21
C LYS A 357 -56.01 24.79 58.02
N ALA A 358 -55.32 23.67 57.79
CA ALA A 358 -55.55 22.44 58.55
C ALA A 358 -55.27 22.63 60.04
N ARG A 359 -54.26 23.44 60.40
CA ARG A 359 -53.97 23.80 61.79
C ARG A 359 -55.09 24.65 62.40
N ALA A 360 -55.53 25.70 61.71
CA ALA A 360 -56.63 26.55 62.17
C ALA A 360 -57.94 25.75 62.32
N ASP A 361 -58.25 24.85 61.38
CA ASP A 361 -59.41 23.97 61.43
C ASP A 361 -59.33 22.99 62.62
N ALA A 362 -58.14 22.44 62.90
CA ALA A 362 -57.91 21.57 64.06
C ALA A 362 -58.04 22.34 65.39
N GLU A 363 -57.50 23.56 65.48
CA GLU A 363 -57.66 24.44 66.64
C GLU A 363 -59.12 24.83 66.86
N CYS A 364 -59.87 25.14 65.80
CA CYS A 364 -61.31 25.41 65.86
C CYS A 364 -62.10 24.18 66.34
N TYR A 365 -61.84 23.00 65.76
CA TYR A 365 -62.52 21.76 66.14
C TYR A 365 -62.25 21.37 67.60
N THR A 366 -61.00 21.49 68.05
CA THR A 366 -60.64 21.23 69.46
C THR A 366 -61.33 22.23 70.39
N ALA A 367 -61.34 23.52 70.06
CA ALA A 367 -62.05 24.54 70.84
C ALA A 367 -63.57 24.28 70.91
N MET A 368 -64.20 23.90 69.79
CA MET A 368 -65.62 23.53 69.75
C MET A 368 -65.92 22.32 70.64
N LYS A 369 -65.10 21.26 70.56
CA LYS A 369 -65.28 20.05 71.40
C LYS A 369 -65.05 20.34 72.87
N VAL A 370 -64.10 21.20 73.21
CA VAL A 370 -63.90 21.67 74.58
C VAL A 370 -65.11 22.48 75.06
N ALA A 371 -65.67 23.36 74.22
CA ALA A 371 -66.87 24.12 74.56
C ALA A 371 -68.11 23.22 74.77
N GLU A 372 -68.31 22.22 73.91
CA GLU A 372 -69.36 21.19 74.08
C GLU A 372 -69.16 20.38 75.38
N ALA A 373 -67.93 19.92 75.65
CA ALA A 373 -67.60 19.20 76.87
C ALA A 373 -67.83 20.07 78.12
N ASN A 374 -67.50 21.37 78.04
CA ASN A 374 -67.75 22.31 79.13
C ASN A 374 -69.25 22.52 79.38
N LYS A 375 -70.11 22.51 78.34
CA LYS A 375 -71.57 22.54 78.53
C LYS A 375 -72.08 21.35 79.33
N LEU A 376 -71.56 20.14 79.08
CA LEU A 376 -71.93 18.94 79.84
C LEU A 376 -71.37 18.94 81.27
N LYS A 377 -70.22 19.57 81.49
CA LYS A 377 -69.62 19.74 82.84
C LYS A 377 -70.34 20.77 83.72
N LEU A 378 -71.29 21.55 83.19
CA LEU A 378 -72.09 22.52 83.95
C LEU A 378 -73.25 21.85 84.71
N THR A 379 -72.99 20.72 85.38
CA THR A 379 -73.94 20.19 86.38
C THR A 379 -73.66 20.78 87.75
N PRO A 380 -74.69 21.04 88.58
CA PRO A 380 -74.50 21.62 89.90
C PRO A 380 -73.61 20.74 90.79
N GLU A 381 -73.67 19.41 90.66
CA GLU A 381 -72.82 18.51 91.44
C GLU A 381 -71.33 18.61 91.02
N TYR A 382 -71.04 18.71 89.72
CA TYR A 382 -69.65 18.80 89.25
C TYR A 382 -69.02 20.15 89.59
N LEU A 383 -69.76 21.26 89.51
CA LEU A 383 -69.30 22.57 89.94
C LEU A 383 -69.01 22.61 91.45
N GLN A 384 -69.82 21.94 92.27
CA GLN A 384 -69.54 21.79 93.70
C GLN A 384 -68.27 20.95 93.93
N LEU A 385 -68.10 19.83 93.24
CA LEU A 385 -66.90 19.01 93.32
C LEU A 385 -65.65 19.81 92.90
N MET A 386 -65.73 20.56 91.80
CA MET A 386 -64.64 21.43 91.35
C MET A 386 -64.37 22.57 92.32
N LYS A 387 -65.41 23.18 92.93
CA LYS A 387 -65.26 24.17 94.01
C LYS A 387 -64.53 23.56 95.21
N TYR A 388 -64.92 22.37 95.67
CA TYR A 388 -64.24 21.69 96.78
C TYR A 388 -62.81 21.31 96.42
N LYS A 389 -62.54 20.82 95.20
CA LYS A 389 -61.17 20.56 94.72
C LYS A 389 -60.32 21.83 94.68
N ALA A 390 -60.87 22.94 94.19
CA ALA A 390 -60.17 24.22 94.18
C ALA A 390 -59.90 24.75 95.60
N ILE A 391 -60.88 24.63 96.52
CA ILE A 391 -60.70 24.97 97.94
C ILE A 391 -59.62 24.08 98.58
N ALA A 392 -59.63 22.77 98.32
CA ALA A 392 -58.63 21.85 98.85
C ALA A 392 -57.22 22.14 98.31
N ALA A 393 -57.11 22.55 97.04
CA ALA A 393 -55.83 22.95 96.46
C ALA A 393 -55.33 24.32 96.98
N ASN A 394 -56.24 25.23 97.36
CA ASN A 394 -55.91 26.58 97.83
C ASN A 394 -55.90 26.78 99.37
N SER A 395 -56.21 25.77 100.18
CA SER A 395 -56.19 25.91 101.64
C SER A 395 -54.76 25.88 102.19
N LYS A 396 -54.15 27.05 102.39
CA LYS A 396 -52.99 27.24 103.28
C LYS A 396 -53.49 27.61 104.69
N ILE A 397 -53.12 26.84 105.71
CA ILE A 397 -53.58 27.00 107.11
C ILE A 397 -52.56 27.86 107.89
N TYR A 398 -53.00 28.92 108.57
CA TYR A 398 -52.18 29.79 109.43
C TYR A 398 -52.71 29.75 110.89
N PHE A 399 -51.83 29.62 111.90
CA PHE A 399 -52.19 29.60 113.34
C PHE A 399 -51.48 30.73 114.11
N GLY A 400 -52.19 31.52 114.92
CA GLY A 400 -51.60 32.59 115.76
C GLY A 400 -52.64 33.34 116.62
N LYS A 401 -52.22 33.92 117.76
CA LYS A 401 -53.08 34.36 118.89
C LYS A 401 -53.86 35.68 118.71
N ASP A 402 -53.76 36.35 117.57
CA ASP A 402 -54.67 37.43 117.15
C ASP A 402 -54.86 37.35 115.64
N ILE A 403 -56.01 36.81 115.22
CA ILE A 403 -56.37 36.57 113.81
C ILE A 403 -57.29 37.73 113.38
N PRO A 404 -56.92 38.54 112.37
CA PRO A 404 -57.79 39.58 111.84
C PRO A 404 -59.05 38.96 111.20
N ASN A 405 -60.23 39.45 111.60
CA ASN A 405 -61.51 39.13 110.96
C ASN A 405 -61.51 39.67 109.51
N MET A 406 -61.15 38.84 108.55
CA MET A 406 -61.45 39.10 107.14
C MET A 406 -61.89 37.83 106.41
N PHE A 407 -62.78 37.08 107.05
CA PHE A 407 -63.81 36.35 106.32
C PHE A 407 -65.14 36.97 106.73
N MET A 408 -65.52 38.05 106.03
CA MET A 408 -66.82 38.22 105.37
C MET A 408 -67.01 39.68 104.89
N ASP A 409 -67.45 39.78 103.64
CA ASP A 409 -68.06 40.88 102.90
C ASP A 409 -67.26 42.16 102.55
N SER A 410 -67.18 42.42 101.23
CA SER A 410 -67.32 43.78 100.71
C SER A 410 -67.92 43.76 99.30
N ALA A 411 -69.17 44.19 99.23
CA ALA A 411 -69.71 44.89 98.08
C ALA A 411 -69.08 46.28 97.99
N GLY A 412 -68.58 46.65 96.81
CA GLY A 412 -68.36 48.03 96.36
C GLY A 412 -67.15 48.80 96.94
N SER A 413 -66.13 49.03 96.10
CA SER A 413 -65.46 50.34 96.00
C SER A 413 -64.60 50.44 94.73
N GLN A 414 -64.79 51.52 93.98
CA GLN A 414 -63.97 51.97 92.86
C GLN A 414 -62.81 52.86 93.37
N THR A 415 -61.60 52.75 92.80
CA THR A 415 -60.67 53.82 92.33
C THR A 415 -59.26 53.21 92.09
N LYS A 416 -58.66 53.28 90.89
CA LYS A 416 -57.68 54.29 90.39
C LYS A 416 -56.54 54.52 91.40
N SER A 417 -55.24 54.36 91.15
CA SER A 417 -54.33 54.47 89.99
C SER A 417 -53.03 53.66 90.34
N ALA A 418 -51.92 53.53 89.62
CA ALA A 418 -51.29 54.31 88.54
C ALA A 418 -50.06 53.52 87.98
N GLU A 419 -49.68 53.87 86.73
CA GLU A 419 -48.31 54.10 86.21
C GLU A 419 -47.27 52.96 86.23
N GLY A 420 -46.44 52.75 85.20
CA GLY A 420 -46.10 53.50 83.99
C GLY A 420 -44.72 53.01 83.51
N LEU A 421 -44.43 53.11 82.21
CA LEU A 421 -43.19 53.69 81.68
C LEU A 421 -43.22 53.72 80.14
N ALA A 422 -42.93 54.90 79.61
CA ALA A 422 -42.67 55.22 78.22
C ALA A 422 -41.24 55.75 78.11
N GLU A 423 -40.60 55.54 76.95
CA GLU A 423 -39.53 56.32 76.30
C GLU A 423 -39.04 55.46 75.10
N GLY A 424 -38.78 55.93 73.88
CA GLY A 424 -38.78 57.25 73.27
C GLY A 424 -37.71 57.33 72.14
N ILE A 425 -38.09 57.91 70.99
CA ILE A 425 -37.31 58.80 70.07
C ILE A 425 -36.17 58.11 69.24
N GLN A 426 -35.95 58.27 67.91
CA GLN A 426 -35.80 59.48 67.08
C GLN A 426 -35.96 59.26 65.55
N GLU A 427 -36.42 60.33 64.88
CA GLU A 427 -36.32 60.70 63.46
C GLU A 427 -34.92 61.25 63.10
N GLU A 428 -34.53 61.22 61.81
CA GLU A 428 -34.27 62.46 61.05
C GLU A 428 -34.23 62.24 59.52
N ASP A 429 -34.46 63.35 58.84
CA ASP A 429 -34.86 63.63 57.45
C ASP A 429 -33.79 63.49 56.34
N GLY A 430 -34.22 63.59 55.08
CA GLY A 430 -33.33 64.03 54.00
C GLY A 430 -33.80 63.91 52.53
N ALA A 431 -34.76 64.76 52.13
CA ALA A 431 -35.09 65.32 50.80
C ALA A 431 -34.39 64.88 49.46
N GLY A 432 -35.18 64.85 48.37
CA GLY A 432 -34.88 65.66 47.16
C GLY A 432 -34.75 65.01 45.77
N ALA A 433 -35.85 65.05 45.00
CA ALA A 433 -36.02 65.47 43.59
C ALA A 433 -35.33 64.78 42.35
N SER A 434 -36.23 64.46 41.40
CA SER A 434 -36.24 64.73 39.93
C SER A 434 -35.23 64.14 38.93
N GLU A 435 -35.81 63.40 37.97
CA GLU A 435 -35.69 63.47 36.50
C GLU A 435 -34.37 63.17 35.73
N ASP A 436 -34.61 62.47 34.61
CA ASP A 436 -33.96 62.56 33.28
C ASP A 436 -32.76 61.67 32.85
N THR A 437 -33.11 60.75 31.93
CA THR A 437 -32.56 60.47 30.59
C THR A 437 -31.04 60.63 30.30
N LYS A 438 -30.43 59.53 29.80
CA LYS A 438 -29.57 59.42 28.58
C LYS A 438 -29.05 57.97 28.47
N LEU A 439 -29.46 57.16 27.49
CA LEU A 439 -29.01 57.09 26.09
C LEU A 439 -27.48 57.29 25.86
N LEU A 440 -26.87 56.17 25.47
CA LEU A 440 -25.85 55.94 24.43
C LEU A 440 -24.36 56.23 24.67
N HIS A 441 -23.58 55.16 24.45
CA HIS A 441 -22.33 55.05 23.68
C HIS A 441 -21.16 55.99 24.01
N ASN A 442 -20.03 55.43 24.47
CA ASN A 442 -18.94 55.06 23.56
C ASN A 442 -17.81 54.33 24.29
N ILE A 443 -17.47 53.15 23.77
CA ILE A 443 -16.13 52.59 23.83
C ILE A 443 -15.39 53.14 22.62
N ASN A 444 -14.21 53.69 22.85
CA ASN A 444 -13.17 53.87 21.85
C ASN A 444 -11.98 53.02 22.29
#